data_AF-A0A8T0NLS7-F1
#
_entry.id   AF-A0A8T0NLS7-F1
#
_cell.length_a   1.000
_cell.length_b   1.000
_cell.length_c   1.000
_cell.angle_alpha   90.00
_cell.angle_beta   90.00
_cell.angle_gamma   90.00
#
_symmetry.space_group_name_H-M   'P 1'
#
loop_
_entity.id
_entity.type
_entity.pdbx_description
1 polymer ?
#
loop_
_entity_poly.entity_id
_entity_poly.type
_entity_poly.pdbx_seq_one_letter_code
_entity_poly.pdbx_strand_id
1 'polypeptide(L)'
;MATDSALRKLAPLEAILFDIDGTLCDSDPIHFSAFRELLQQIGFNDGVPITEEFYSANISGGHNDDLARSLFPDMDHQKAIQFMDDKEAFFRKLAPGQLKAVDGLHDLCRWIEGRNLKRAAVTNAPRANAELMLSLLGLTDFFPVLVIGSECDRAKPFPDPYLKALELIGASPDHTFVFEVRLCIRDPSWCGCRHACGWPDD
;
A
#
# COMPACT_ATOMS: atom_id res chain seq x y z
N MET A 1 28.26 33.54 18.98
CA MET A 1 27.09 33.68 18.09
C MET A 1 27.29 32.75 16.90
N ALA A 2 26.82 31.50 16.99
CA ALA A 2 26.79 30.54 15.87
C ALA A 2 25.91 29.34 16.26
N THR A 3 24.60 29.54 16.43
CA THR A 3 23.63 28.48 16.72
C THR A 3 22.26 28.86 16.17
N ASP A 4 22.10 28.97 14.84
CA ASP A 4 20.75 29.12 14.24
C ASP A 4 20.66 28.80 12.73
N SER A 5 21.53 27.94 12.18
CA SER A 5 21.63 27.78 10.71
C SER A 5 21.18 26.42 10.17
N ALA A 6 21.29 25.33 10.92
CA ALA A 6 20.96 23.99 10.40
C ALA A 6 19.49 23.59 10.59
N LEU A 7 18.78 24.15 11.58
CA LEU A 7 17.40 23.75 11.91
C LEU A 7 16.32 24.56 11.19
N ARG A 8 16.67 25.64 10.47
CA ARG A 8 15.72 26.51 9.76
C ARG A 8 15.32 26.04 8.35
N LYS A 9 15.83 24.91 7.88
CA LYS A 9 15.45 24.31 6.58
C LYS A 9 14.63 23.02 6.73
N LEU A 10 13.90 22.85 7.82
CA LEU A 10 12.77 21.92 7.79
C LEU A 10 11.63 22.64 7.09
N ALA A 11 11.52 22.40 5.79
CA ALA A 11 10.40 22.84 4.97
C ALA A 11 9.08 22.50 5.71
N PRO A 12 8.10 23.42 5.81
CA PRO A 12 6.84 23.15 6.52
C PRO A 12 6.17 21.91 5.96
N LEU A 13 5.66 21.03 6.83
CA LEU A 13 4.90 19.87 6.39
C LEU A 13 3.53 20.32 5.86
N GLU A 14 3.20 19.94 4.63
CA GLU A 14 1.95 20.30 3.96
C GLU A 14 1.04 19.11 3.68
N ALA A 15 1.63 17.93 3.42
CA ALA A 15 0.87 16.76 3.05
C ALA A 15 1.42 15.44 3.62
N ILE A 16 0.56 14.44 3.69
CA ILE A 16 0.91 13.09 4.08
C ILE A 16 0.21 12.07 3.17
N LEU A 17 0.97 11.20 2.54
CA LEU A 17 0.46 10.09 1.73
C LEU A 17 0.56 8.80 2.54
N PHE A 18 -0.44 7.94 2.40
CA PHE A 18 -0.49 6.67 3.12
C PHE A 18 -0.58 5.52 2.12
N ASP A 19 0.31 4.55 2.25
CA ASP A 19 -0.04 3.18 1.85
C ASP A 19 -1.19 2.64 2.71
N ILE A 20 -1.90 1.60 2.24
CA ILE A 20 -3.04 1.01 2.97
C ILE A 20 -2.62 -0.30 3.65
N ASP A 21 -2.30 -1.32 2.85
CA ASP A 21 -2.05 -2.68 3.33
C ASP A 21 -0.78 -2.75 4.18
N GLY A 22 -0.90 -3.25 5.41
CA GLY A 22 0.21 -3.29 6.37
C GLY A 22 0.59 -1.92 6.94
N THR A 23 -0.04 -0.83 6.49
CA THR A 23 0.27 0.54 6.91
C THR A 23 -0.86 1.16 7.73
N LEU A 24 -2.09 1.19 7.20
CA LEU A 24 -3.28 1.62 7.95
C LEU A 24 -3.88 0.47 8.74
N CYS A 25 -3.72 -0.76 8.26
CA CYS A 25 -4.29 -1.95 8.86
C CYS A 25 -3.36 -3.15 8.73
N ASP A 26 -3.51 -4.09 9.66
CA ASP A 26 -2.89 -5.41 9.56
C ASP A 26 -3.76 -6.31 8.67
N SER A 27 -3.58 -6.19 7.34
CA SER A 27 -4.33 -6.95 6.32
C SER A 27 -3.64 -8.25 5.89
N ASP A 28 -2.36 -8.41 6.21
CA ASP A 28 -1.55 -9.55 5.78
C ASP A 28 -2.08 -10.92 6.25
N PRO A 29 -2.49 -11.10 7.53
CA PRO A 29 -3.03 -12.38 7.98
C PRO A 29 -4.27 -12.82 7.20
N ILE A 30 -5.06 -11.85 6.73
CA ILE A 30 -6.28 -12.09 5.96
C ILE A 30 -5.91 -12.46 4.52
N HIS A 31 -4.96 -11.75 3.91
CA HIS A 31 -4.44 -12.10 2.60
C HIS A 31 -3.76 -13.47 2.59
N PHE A 32 -2.93 -13.78 3.59
CA PHE A 32 -2.32 -15.10 3.76
C PHE A 32 -3.38 -16.19 3.83
N SER A 33 -4.40 -16.00 4.66
CA SER A 33 -5.51 -16.96 4.79
C SER A 33 -6.24 -17.17 3.46
N ALA A 34 -6.49 -16.09 2.71
CA ALA A 34 -7.14 -16.16 1.41
C ALA A 34 -6.30 -16.89 0.36
N PHE A 35 -5.01 -16.57 0.26
CA PHE A 35 -4.10 -17.28 -0.65
C PHE A 35 -3.96 -18.74 -0.28
N ARG A 36 -3.74 -19.04 1.02
CA ARG A 36 -3.55 -20.41 1.50
C ARG A 36 -4.75 -21.30 1.15
N GLU A 37 -5.96 -20.81 1.35
CA GLU A 37 -7.20 -21.51 1.03
C GLU A 37 -7.33 -21.75 -0.49
N LEU A 38 -7.22 -20.69 -1.30
CA LEU A 38 -7.46 -20.82 -2.75
C LEU A 38 -6.34 -21.59 -3.47
N LEU A 39 -5.09 -21.41 -3.08
CA LEU A 39 -3.97 -22.20 -3.61
C LEU A 39 -4.15 -23.68 -3.29
N GLN A 40 -4.65 -24.01 -2.10
CA GLN A 40 -4.94 -25.39 -1.73
C GLN A 40 -6.06 -25.99 -2.59
N GLN A 41 -7.11 -25.22 -2.91
CA GLN A 41 -8.23 -25.69 -3.74
C GLN A 41 -7.83 -26.09 -5.17
N ILE A 42 -6.81 -25.43 -5.72
CA ILE A 42 -6.29 -25.76 -7.06
C ILE A 42 -5.14 -26.78 -7.04
N GLY A 43 -4.79 -27.32 -5.86
CA GLY A 43 -3.71 -28.28 -5.71
C GLY A 43 -2.31 -27.69 -5.92
N PHE A 44 -2.13 -26.38 -5.73
CA PHE A 44 -0.83 -25.74 -5.79
C PHE A 44 0.19 -26.44 -4.88
N ASN A 45 1.45 -26.50 -5.29
CA ASN A 45 2.53 -27.13 -4.52
C ASN A 45 2.19 -28.60 -4.12
N ASP A 46 1.71 -29.38 -5.09
CA ASP A 46 1.26 -30.77 -4.91
C ASP A 46 0.22 -30.96 -3.79
N GLY A 47 -0.59 -29.92 -3.56
CA GLY A 47 -1.62 -29.88 -2.52
C GLY A 47 -1.11 -29.59 -1.10
N VAL A 48 0.19 -29.33 -0.94
CA VAL A 48 0.77 -28.94 0.36
C VAL A 48 0.51 -27.44 0.59
N PRO A 49 -0.21 -27.06 1.68
CA PRO A 49 -0.52 -25.66 1.95
C PRO A 49 0.74 -24.79 2.08
N ILE A 50 0.68 -23.57 1.55
CA ILE A 50 1.76 -22.59 1.73
C ILE A 50 1.92 -22.22 3.21
N THR A 51 3.16 -21.91 3.61
CA THR A 51 3.50 -21.41 4.94
C THR A 51 3.51 -19.88 4.98
N GLU A 52 3.52 -19.30 6.18
CA GLU A 52 3.65 -17.86 6.36
C GLU A 52 5.00 -17.34 5.83
N GLU A 53 6.07 -18.12 5.98
CA GLU A 53 7.39 -17.78 5.45
C GLU A 53 7.38 -17.72 3.92
N PHE A 54 6.73 -18.69 3.27
CA PHE A 54 6.56 -18.65 1.81
C PHE A 54 5.75 -17.43 1.37
N TYR A 55 4.63 -17.15 2.05
CA TYR A 55 3.78 -15.99 1.75
C TYR A 55 4.57 -14.68 1.89
N SER A 56 5.27 -14.50 3.00
CA SER A 56 6.04 -13.29 3.29
C SER A 56 7.16 -13.06 2.25
N ALA A 57 7.85 -14.13 1.83
CA ALA A 57 8.95 -14.03 0.89
C ALA A 57 8.52 -13.83 -0.58
N ASN A 58 7.38 -14.39 -0.98
CA ASN A 58 7.02 -14.51 -2.41
C ASN A 58 5.73 -13.78 -2.81
N ILE A 59 4.83 -13.49 -1.87
CA ILE A 59 3.47 -13.02 -2.17
C ILE A 59 3.21 -11.64 -1.57
N SER A 60 3.55 -11.46 -0.29
CA SER A 60 3.14 -10.28 0.47
C SER A 60 3.65 -8.97 -0.17
N GLY A 61 2.74 -7.99 -0.29
CA GLY A 61 3.02 -6.68 -0.91
C GLY A 61 3.18 -6.70 -2.45
N GLY A 62 3.05 -7.86 -3.09
CA GLY A 62 3.12 -7.98 -4.55
C GLY A 62 1.89 -7.39 -5.25
N HIS A 63 2.10 -6.85 -6.45
CA HIS A 63 0.99 -6.45 -7.32
C HIS A 63 0.35 -7.69 -7.98
N ASN A 64 -0.97 -7.70 -8.15
CA ASN A 64 -1.68 -8.91 -8.55
C ASN A 64 -1.24 -9.47 -9.91
N ASP A 65 -0.94 -8.61 -10.87
CA ASP A 65 -0.46 -9.02 -12.20
C ASP A 65 0.92 -9.71 -12.13
N ASP A 66 1.84 -9.18 -11.31
CA ASP A 66 3.16 -9.77 -11.09
C ASP A 66 3.06 -11.10 -10.34
N LEU A 67 2.17 -11.18 -9.34
CA LEU A 67 1.90 -12.41 -8.59
C LEU A 67 1.27 -13.48 -9.48
N ALA A 68 0.36 -13.11 -10.38
CA ALA A 68 -0.22 -14.04 -11.34
C ALA A 68 0.87 -14.68 -12.22
N ARG A 69 1.86 -13.90 -12.67
CA ARG A 69 2.99 -14.42 -13.46
C ARG A 69 3.97 -15.25 -12.64
N SER A 70 4.27 -14.84 -11.40
CA SER A 70 5.28 -15.51 -10.58
C SER A 70 4.79 -16.82 -9.97
N LEU A 71 3.53 -16.86 -9.53
CA LEU A 71 2.93 -18.07 -8.94
C LEU A 71 2.52 -19.08 -10.01
N PHE A 72 2.15 -18.62 -11.20
CA PHE A 72 1.62 -19.47 -12.27
C PHE A 72 2.32 -19.25 -13.61
N PRO A 73 3.65 -19.45 -13.70
CA PRO A 73 4.41 -19.17 -14.92
C PRO A 73 3.98 -20.00 -16.13
N ASP A 74 3.44 -21.20 -15.91
CA ASP A 74 3.00 -22.13 -16.95
C ASP A 74 1.47 -22.08 -17.19
N MET A 75 0.74 -21.26 -16.44
CA MET A 75 -0.71 -21.11 -16.61
C MET A 75 -1.00 -20.03 -17.65
N ASP A 76 -2.12 -20.20 -18.38
CA ASP A 76 -2.68 -19.12 -19.18
C ASP A 76 -2.89 -17.87 -18.30
N HIS A 77 -2.39 -16.72 -18.78
CA HIS A 77 -2.34 -15.51 -17.97
C HIS A 77 -3.74 -15.01 -17.58
N GLN A 78 -4.75 -15.17 -18.45
CA GLN A 78 -6.12 -14.76 -18.10
C GLN A 78 -6.69 -15.61 -16.97
N LYS A 79 -6.38 -16.92 -16.94
CA LYS A 79 -6.74 -17.79 -15.82
C LYS A 79 -6.01 -17.41 -14.53
N ALA A 80 -4.73 -17.05 -14.63
CA ALA A 80 -3.95 -16.60 -13.48
C ALA A 80 -4.51 -15.29 -12.89
N ILE A 81 -4.92 -14.34 -13.74
CA ILE A 81 -5.59 -13.11 -13.31
C ILE A 81 -6.94 -13.42 -12.66
N GLN A 82 -7.74 -14.32 -13.25
CA GLN A 82 -9.02 -14.73 -12.64
C GLN A 82 -8.82 -15.33 -11.24
N PHE A 83 -7.76 -16.12 -11.03
CA PHE A 83 -7.42 -16.61 -9.70
C PHE A 83 -7.15 -15.47 -8.71
N MET A 84 -6.43 -14.43 -9.13
CA MET A 84 -6.18 -13.25 -8.28
C MET A 84 -7.49 -12.54 -7.95
N ASP A 85 -8.39 -12.34 -8.91
CA ASP A 85 -9.69 -11.72 -8.69
C ASP A 85 -10.56 -12.53 -7.71
N ASP A 86 -10.57 -13.86 -7.84
CA ASP A 86 -11.26 -14.77 -6.93
C ASP A 86 -10.68 -14.70 -5.52
N LYS A 87 -9.34 -14.62 -5.40
CA LYS A 87 -8.64 -14.40 -4.12
C LYS A 87 -9.03 -13.07 -3.49
N GLU A 88 -9.13 -11.99 -4.26
CA GLU A 88 -9.56 -10.70 -3.71
C GLU A 88 -11.03 -10.71 -3.32
N ALA A 89 -11.89 -11.38 -4.07
CA ALA A 89 -13.28 -11.59 -3.68
C ALA A 89 -13.38 -12.37 -2.36
N PHE A 90 -12.51 -13.35 -2.15
CA PHE A 90 -12.45 -14.09 -0.88
C PHE A 90 -11.90 -13.23 0.27
N PHE A 91 -10.84 -12.45 0.02
CA PHE A 91 -10.35 -11.45 0.99
C PHE A 91 -11.48 -10.51 1.45
N ARG A 92 -12.27 -9.97 0.51
CA ARG A 92 -13.40 -9.09 0.84
C ARG A 92 -14.50 -9.76 1.67
N LYS A 93 -14.61 -11.09 1.64
CA LYS A 93 -15.51 -11.84 2.52
C LYS A 93 -14.94 -12.02 3.93
N LEU A 94 -13.62 -12.17 4.06
CA LEU A 94 -12.94 -12.38 5.34
C LEU A 94 -12.68 -11.07 6.10
N ALA A 95 -12.40 -9.99 5.38
CA ALA A 95 -12.00 -8.71 5.97
C ALA A 95 -13.04 -8.16 6.98
N PRO A 96 -14.36 -8.21 6.71
CA PRO A 96 -15.36 -7.86 7.71
C PRO A 96 -15.28 -8.79 8.93
N GLY A 97 -14.83 -8.25 10.07
CA GLY A 97 -14.69 -8.97 11.34
C GLY A 97 -13.27 -9.44 11.68
N GLN A 98 -12.32 -9.33 10.75
CA GLN A 98 -10.91 -9.67 11.00
C GLN A 98 -9.96 -8.48 10.84
N LEU A 99 -10.30 -7.50 10.00
CA LEU A 99 -9.44 -6.34 9.74
C LEU A 99 -9.27 -5.49 10.99
N LYS A 100 -8.02 -5.17 11.33
CA LYS A 100 -7.66 -4.33 12.47
C LYS A 100 -6.84 -3.13 12.00
N ALA A 101 -7.20 -1.95 12.50
CA ALA A 101 -6.37 -0.76 12.37
C ALA A 101 -5.01 -0.98 13.07
N VAL A 102 -3.95 -0.34 12.56
CA VAL A 102 -2.69 -0.25 13.31
C VAL A 102 -2.87 0.64 14.54
N ASP A 103 -2.11 0.35 15.59
CA ASP A 103 -2.17 1.12 16.84
C ASP A 103 -1.83 2.60 16.60
N GLY A 104 -2.64 3.49 17.16
CA GLY A 104 -2.44 4.94 17.05
C GLY A 104 -2.93 5.57 15.73
N LEU A 105 -3.46 4.79 14.78
CA LEU A 105 -3.97 5.31 13.50
C LEU A 105 -4.93 6.49 13.67
N HIS A 106 -5.98 6.32 14.48
CA HIS A 106 -6.99 7.35 14.65
C HIS A 106 -6.47 8.60 15.36
N ASP A 107 -5.48 8.45 16.24
CA ASP A 107 -4.83 9.58 16.92
C ASP A 107 -4.01 10.40 15.91
N LEU A 108 -3.31 9.71 15.00
CA LEU A 108 -2.61 10.33 13.88
C LEU A 108 -3.62 11.03 12.95
N CYS A 109 -4.73 10.39 12.58
CA CYS A 109 -5.75 11.02 11.74
C CYS A 109 -6.27 12.33 12.35
N ARG A 110 -6.60 12.35 13.65
CA ARG A 110 -7.02 13.58 14.35
C ARG A 110 -5.93 14.64 14.37
N TRP A 111 -4.66 14.24 14.53
CA TRP A 111 -3.52 15.15 14.50
C TRP A 111 -3.33 15.83 13.13
N ILE A 112 -3.58 15.08 12.04
CA ILE A 112 -3.51 15.53 10.64
C ILE A 112 -4.63 16.52 10.35
N GLU A 113 -5.87 16.19 10.74
CA GLU A 113 -7.03 17.07 10.57
C GLU A 113 -6.89 18.36 11.35
N GLY A 114 -6.45 18.29 12.62
CA GLY A 114 -6.23 19.48 13.45
C GLY A 114 -5.16 20.44 12.93
N ARG A 115 -4.36 20.02 11.94
CA ARG A 115 -3.34 20.83 11.25
C ARG A 115 -3.70 21.18 9.82
N ASN A 116 -4.87 20.75 9.35
CA ASN A 116 -5.32 20.95 7.98
C ASN A 116 -4.28 20.46 6.93
N LEU A 117 -3.60 19.35 7.23
CA LEU A 117 -2.65 18.75 6.29
C LEU A 117 -3.41 18.03 5.17
N LYS A 118 -2.91 18.18 3.94
CA LYS A 118 -3.40 17.45 2.78
C LYS A 118 -3.06 15.97 2.93
N ARG A 119 -3.88 15.10 2.36
CA ARG A 119 -3.65 13.65 2.46
C ARG A 119 -4.27 12.86 1.32
N ALA A 120 -3.67 11.72 1.03
CA ALA A 120 -4.20 10.74 0.09
C ALA A 120 -3.82 9.33 0.53
N ALA A 121 -4.64 8.36 0.16
CA ALA A 121 -4.29 6.94 0.21
C ALA A 121 -3.76 6.48 -1.15
N VAL A 122 -2.72 5.68 -1.17
CA VAL A 122 -2.02 5.21 -2.37
C VAL A 122 -1.70 3.74 -2.20
N THR A 123 -2.30 2.84 -2.99
CA THR A 123 -2.15 1.38 -2.78
C THR A 123 -1.99 0.62 -4.09
N ASN A 124 -1.37 -0.57 -4.03
CA ASN A 124 -1.41 -1.56 -5.12
C ASN A 124 -2.63 -2.49 -5.04
N ALA A 125 -3.40 -2.47 -3.95
CA ALA A 125 -4.62 -3.23 -3.83
C ALA A 125 -5.66 -2.77 -4.86
N PRO A 126 -6.49 -3.68 -5.41
CA PRO A 126 -7.58 -3.29 -6.28
C PRO A 126 -8.54 -2.33 -5.58
N ARG A 127 -9.13 -1.41 -6.35
CA ARG A 127 -10.04 -0.37 -5.85
C ARG A 127 -11.08 -0.89 -4.86
N ALA A 128 -11.76 -1.99 -5.17
CA ALA A 128 -12.79 -2.57 -4.31
C ALA A 128 -12.27 -3.00 -2.93
N ASN A 129 -11.01 -3.45 -2.84
CA ASN A 129 -10.39 -3.78 -1.56
C ASN A 129 -9.98 -2.52 -0.81
N ALA A 130 -9.37 -1.56 -1.51
CA ALA A 130 -8.97 -0.28 -0.94
C ALA A 130 -10.16 0.45 -0.30
N GLU A 131 -11.26 0.57 -1.03
CA GLU A 131 -12.50 1.19 -0.56
C GLU A 131 -13.12 0.42 0.61
N LEU A 132 -13.12 -0.92 0.57
CA LEU A 132 -13.59 -1.74 1.67
C LEU A 132 -12.78 -1.51 2.95
N MET A 133 -11.44 -1.55 2.86
CA MET A 133 -10.57 -1.27 4.00
C MET A 133 -10.78 0.17 4.50
N LEU A 134 -10.89 1.11 3.57
CA LEU A 134 -11.38 2.49 3.72
C LEU A 134 -12.53 2.58 4.74
N SER A 135 -13.61 1.91 4.34
CA SER A 135 -14.87 1.90 5.05
C SER A 135 -14.80 1.17 6.38
N LEU A 136 -14.13 0.01 6.45
CA LEU A 136 -14.04 -0.79 7.68
C LEU A 136 -13.23 -0.07 8.76
N LEU A 137 -12.25 0.75 8.37
CA LEU A 137 -11.47 1.59 9.26
C LEU A 137 -12.18 2.91 9.59
N GLY A 138 -13.33 3.22 8.99
CA GLY A 138 -14.00 4.51 9.18
C GLY A 138 -13.21 5.69 8.61
N LEU A 139 -12.42 5.47 7.56
CA LEU A 139 -11.55 6.47 6.93
C LEU A 139 -12.02 6.89 5.53
N THR A 140 -13.22 6.50 5.10
CA THR A 140 -13.79 6.87 3.80
C THR A 140 -13.75 8.38 3.56
N ASP A 141 -14.25 9.17 4.51
CA ASP A 141 -14.27 10.64 4.40
C ASP A 141 -12.94 11.27 4.84
N PHE A 142 -12.05 10.48 5.44
CA PHE A 142 -10.74 10.96 5.83
C PHE A 142 -9.87 11.16 4.59
N PHE A 143 -9.89 10.28 3.59
CA PHE A 143 -9.05 10.43 2.40
C PHE A 143 -9.80 11.10 1.24
N PRO A 144 -9.51 12.37 0.91
CA PRO A 144 -10.15 13.02 -0.24
C PRO A 144 -9.69 12.44 -1.59
N VAL A 145 -8.51 11.78 -1.60
CA VAL A 145 -7.91 11.17 -2.79
C VAL A 145 -7.49 9.74 -2.46
N LEU A 146 -7.90 8.81 -3.32
CA LEU A 146 -7.45 7.42 -3.34
C LEU A 146 -6.84 7.11 -4.71
N VAL A 147 -5.55 6.80 -4.73
CA VAL A 147 -4.82 6.38 -5.93
C VAL A 147 -4.60 4.88 -5.90
N ILE A 148 -4.96 4.23 -7.02
CA ILE A 148 -4.80 2.79 -7.23
C ILE A 148 -3.64 2.58 -8.19
N GLY A 149 -2.68 1.73 -7.82
CA GLY A 149 -1.46 1.49 -8.58
C GLY A 149 -1.72 0.97 -10.00
N SER A 150 -2.70 0.08 -10.17
CA SER A 150 -3.09 -0.45 -11.48
C SER A 150 -3.83 0.54 -12.39
N GLU A 151 -4.21 1.71 -11.87
CA GLU A 151 -4.82 2.80 -12.64
C GLU A 151 -3.78 3.85 -13.05
N CYS A 152 -2.51 3.65 -12.68
CA CYS A 152 -1.37 4.46 -13.08
C CYS A 152 -0.58 3.76 -14.20
N ASP A 153 0.30 4.51 -14.88
CA ASP A 153 1.16 3.95 -15.94
C ASP A 153 2.03 2.79 -15.43
N ARG A 154 2.53 2.92 -14.19
CA ARG A 154 3.26 1.88 -13.49
C ARG A 154 2.81 1.82 -12.02
N ALA A 155 2.51 0.62 -11.55
CA ALA A 155 2.16 0.37 -10.14
C ALA A 155 3.39 0.50 -9.23
N LYS A 156 3.22 0.48 -7.89
CA LYS A 156 4.39 0.42 -6.99
C LYS A 156 5.20 -0.86 -7.30
N PRO A 157 6.55 -0.83 -7.28
CA PRO A 157 7.41 0.13 -6.60
C PRO A 157 7.78 1.39 -7.39
N PHE A 158 7.20 1.61 -8.57
CA PHE A 158 7.43 2.84 -9.32
C PHE A 158 6.79 4.05 -8.60
N PRO A 159 7.36 5.27 -8.74
CA PRO A 159 6.88 6.47 -8.03
C PRO A 159 5.53 6.98 -8.55
N ASP A 160 5.09 6.54 -9.71
CA ASP A 160 3.95 7.07 -10.47
C ASP A 160 2.67 7.23 -9.62
N PRO A 161 2.26 6.26 -8.77
CA PRO A 161 1.08 6.43 -7.92
C PRO A 161 1.23 7.54 -6.87
N TYR A 162 2.42 7.71 -6.31
CA TYR A 162 2.69 8.78 -5.34
C TYR A 162 2.79 10.15 -6.01
N LEU A 163 3.42 10.22 -7.18
CA LEU A 163 3.45 11.45 -7.98
C LEU A 163 2.04 11.87 -8.40
N LYS A 164 1.19 10.89 -8.78
CA LYS A 164 -0.21 11.15 -9.09
C LYS A 164 -0.98 11.68 -7.88
N ALA A 165 -0.73 11.12 -6.69
CA ALA A 165 -1.36 11.60 -5.47
C ALA A 165 -0.96 13.04 -5.12
N LEU A 166 0.34 13.37 -5.25
CA LEU A 166 0.87 14.74 -5.08
C LEU A 166 0.21 15.73 -6.03
N GLU A 167 0.08 15.37 -7.31
CA GLU A 167 -0.61 16.17 -8.32
C GLU A 167 -2.06 16.44 -7.91
N LEU A 168 -2.81 15.40 -7.54
CA LEU A 168 -4.24 15.48 -7.21
C LEU A 168 -4.52 16.32 -5.96
N ILE A 169 -3.64 16.29 -4.96
CA ILE A 169 -3.79 17.11 -3.74
C ILE A 169 -3.08 18.48 -3.87
N GLY A 170 -2.35 18.70 -4.96
CA GLY A 170 -1.56 19.92 -5.20
C GLY A 170 -0.50 20.15 -4.13
N ALA A 171 0.26 19.11 -3.75
CA ALA A 171 1.33 19.20 -2.76
C ALA A 171 2.70 19.00 -3.41
N SER A 172 3.73 19.63 -2.83
CA SER A 172 5.11 19.42 -3.24
C SER A 172 5.69 18.18 -2.54
N PRO A 173 6.51 17.36 -3.22
CA PRO A 173 7.23 16.27 -2.58
C PRO A 173 8.15 16.74 -1.44
N ASP A 174 8.73 17.94 -1.53
CA ASP A 174 9.61 18.52 -0.50
C ASP A 174 8.90 18.78 0.83
N HIS A 175 7.57 18.85 0.78
CA HIS A 175 6.68 19.18 1.90
C HIS A 175 5.74 18.03 2.23
N THR A 176 6.08 16.81 1.80
CA THR A 176 5.22 15.62 1.94
C THR A 176 5.94 14.47 2.63
N PHE A 177 5.26 13.81 3.56
CA PHE A 177 5.69 12.52 4.10
C PHE A 177 4.87 11.38 3.51
N VAL A 178 5.51 10.24 3.27
CA VAL A 178 4.85 8.98 2.90
C VAL A 178 4.96 8.01 4.06
N PHE A 179 3.84 7.44 4.50
CA PHE A 179 3.81 6.29 5.39
C PHE A 179 3.65 5.02 4.55
N GLU A 180 4.63 4.12 4.65
CA GLU A 180 4.60 2.82 4.00
C GLU A 180 5.53 1.85 4.74
N VAL A 181 5.07 0.63 5.00
CA VAL A 181 5.80 -0.32 5.87
C VAL A 181 6.76 -1.22 5.08
N ARG A 182 6.55 -1.47 3.78
CA ARG A 182 7.34 -2.49 3.04
C ARG A 182 8.31 -2.00 1.96
N LEU A 183 8.03 -0.93 1.19
CA LEU A 183 9.01 -0.42 0.21
C LEU A 183 10.29 0.08 0.90
N CYS A 184 10.13 0.60 2.11
CA CYS A 184 11.17 0.98 3.05
C CYS A 184 12.27 -0.09 3.26
N ILE A 185 11.93 -1.38 3.22
CA ILE A 185 12.86 -2.49 3.51
C ILE A 185 13.64 -2.91 2.26
N ARG A 186 13.04 -2.80 1.07
CA ARG A 186 13.68 -3.16 -0.20
C ARG A 186 14.54 -2.05 -0.78
N ASP A 187 14.18 -0.80 -0.50
CA ASP A 187 14.98 0.37 -0.84
C ASP A 187 14.87 1.43 0.28
N PRO A 188 15.90 1.54 1.15
CA PRO A 188 15.92 2.50 2.25
C PRO A 188 15.79 3.97 1.82
N SER A 189 15.99 4.30 0.54
CA SER A 189 15.78 5.66 0.02
C SER A 189 14.33 6.13 0.12
N TRP A 190 13.38 5.19 0.28
CA TRP A 190 11.96 5.46 0.49
C TRP A 190 11.61 5.64 1.97
N CYS A 191 12.49 5.23 2.89
CA CYS A 191 12.31 5.45 4.33
C CYS A 191 12.72 6.86 4.74
N GLY A 192 11.72 7.68 5.07
CA GLY A 192 11.95 9.02 5.60
C GLY A 192 12.31 9.99 4.49
N CYS A 193 11.29 10.60 3.88
CA CYS A 193 11.46 11.72 2.97
C CYS A 193 12.08 12.93 3.70
N ARG A 194 13.41 12.89 3.84
CA ARG A 194 14.30 14.04 3.75
C ARG A 194 15.44 13.62 2.84
N HIS A 195 15.30 13.95 1.56
CA HIS A 195 16.29 13.80 0.49
C HIS A 195 16.70 12.36 0.15
N ALA A 196 16.05 11.77 -0.87
CA ALA A 196 16.70 11.04 -1.97
C ALA A 196 15.64 10.22 -2.73
N CYS A 197 14.83 10.88 -3.57
CA CYS A 197 14.33 10.18 -4.74
C CYS A 197 15.27 10.52 -5.88
N GLY A 198 15.71 9.52 -6.64
CA GLY A 198 16.21 9.74 -7.98
C GLY A 198 15.08 10.30 -8.81
N TRP A 199 14.90 11.62 -8.74
CA TRP A 199 14.14 12.37 -9.71
C TRP A 199 14.84 12.15 -11.05
N PRO A 200 14.11 12.02 -12.17
CA PRO A 200 14.74 12.28 -13.45
C PRO A 200 15.31 13.70 -13.35
N ASP A 201 16.63 13.81 -13.27
CA ASP A 201 17.30 15.02 -13.70
C ASP A 201 16.97 15.15 -15.19
N ASP A 202 16.55 16.34 -15.62
CA ASP A 202 16.43 16.68 -17.04
C ASP A 202 17.66 16.23 -17.85
#